data_AF-A0A846HFF9-F1
#
_entry.id   AF-A0A846HFF9-F1
#
_cell.length_a   1.000
_cell.length_b   1.000
_cell.length_c   1.000
_cell.angle_alpha   90.00
_cell.angle_beta   90.00
_cell.angle_gamma   90.00
#
_symmetry.space_group_name_H-M   'P 1'
#
loop_
_entity.id
_entity.type
_entity.pdbx_description
1 polymer ?
#
loop_
_entity_poly.entity_id
_entity_poly.type
_entity_poly.pdbx_seq_one_letter_code
_entity_poly.pdbx_strand_id
1 'polypeptide(L)'
;MTLAERQAIIDRIINTQPDDFVQAVRDAGLDPSVDLAFIDLIGADLSRADLQGANLEGVNFRDVKFQDFHRDDRANLSGACLRGAFLCAVNLQYISLDSADLRYADLSNSCLYDTSLNFANLEGANLTNAEMKGVYLDGANLKNANLSGADLTYTSGEATLQRADLSGANLSGANLEGANLESANLSGANLENAKLDNGINFSAARLVGACLVNANLEDAQMHFCDLSNADLSGADLSDADLSYASLKDTKINEATKLDEKWRLVWEIINKQAAGKDLSHKDLSDANLRYANLSGACLASSDLSRTDLRNANLSYANLSDANLTKTQLRDANLEGVNLENARCHRVRLPEKYGKVHPQNWQADWYLEESNTELRRLLTEVIPTQNWQADWYLKESNTELRRLFLEVIPTEKMQPQWLLSERNSEVRRSLIQRIGYTRIANELQAVELDSWQEYTLLKIEAKVDVEPIHILKMTCPSTRSIHTLRVPPNLQTARQAIRWVNWDIDPEEFSVQT
;
A
#
# COMPACT_ATOMS: atom_id res chain seq x y z
N MET A 1 32.91 -30.65 -3.48
CA MET A 1 33.77 -30.92 -2.30
C MET A 1 32.85 -31.21 -1.11
N THR A 2 33.29 -32.02 -0.15
CA THR A 2 32.57 -32.23 1.11
C THR A 2 32.66 -30.98 1.99
N LEU A 3 31.72 -30.80 2.94
CA LEU A 3 31.73 -29.66 3.86
C LEU A 3 33.06 -29.57 4.64
N ALA A 4 33.58 -30.71 5.11
CA ALA A 4 34.85 -30.76 5.85
C ALA A 4 36.05 -30.33 5.00
N GLU A 5 36.07 -30.68 3.71
CA GLU A 5 37.14 -30.26 2.79
C GLU A 5 37.07 -28.75 2.52
N ARG A 6 35.87 -28.19 2.33
CA ARG A 6 35.68 -26.75 2.16
C ARG A 6 36.08 -26.00 3.43
N GLN A 7 35.64 -26.46 4.60
CA GLN A 7 36.02 -25.86 5.89
C GLN A 7 37.53 -25.82 6.07
N ALA A 8 38.24 -26.92 5.78
CA ALA A 8 39.70 -26.95 5.90
C ALA A 8 40.42 -25.96 4.98
N ILE A 9 39.84 -25.61 3.82
CA ILE A 9 40.36 -24.53 2.96
C ILE A 9 40.08 -23.17 3.58
N ILE A 10 38.83 -22.94 4.02
CA ILE A 10 38.42 -21.68 4.65
C ILE A 10 39.24 -21.40 5.92
N ASP A 11 39.48 -22.39 6.77
CA ASP A 11 40.30 -22.25 7.97
C ASP A 11 41.71 -21.78 7.63
N ARG A 12 42.30 -22.26 6.52
CA ARG A 12 43.63 -21.80 6.07
C ARG A 12 43.57 -20.34 5.63
N ILE A 13 42.54 -19.96 4.87
CA ILE A 13 42.33 -18.59 4.41
C ILE A 13 42.19 -17.65 5.62
N ILE A 14 41.31 -17.98 6.57
CA ILE A 14 41.11 -17.22 7.81
C ILE A 14 42.42 -17.07 8.59
N ASN A 15 43.20 -18.15 8.75
CA ASN A 15 44.47 -18.09 9.47
C ASN A 15 45.52 -17.20 8.78
N THR A 16 45.46 -17.06 7.45
CA THR A 16 46.37 -16.18 6.70
C THR A 16 45.94 -14.71 6.69
N GLN A 17 44.70 -14.39 7.06
CA GLN A 17 44.15 -13.03 7.12
C GLN A 17 44.44 -12.22 5.83
N PRO A 18 43.99 -12.70 4.66
CA PRO A 18 44.22 -11.99 3.41
C PRO A 18 43.48 -10.65 3.39
N ASP A 19 44.04 -9.67 2.68
CA ASP A 19 43.40 -8.37 2.48
C ASP A 19 42.05 -8.48 1.73
N ASP A 20 41.91 -9.48 0.85
CA ASP A 20 40.68 -9.79 0.11
C ASP A 20 40.30 -11.26 0.33
N PHE A 21 39.41 -11.50 1.29
CA PHE A 21 38.89 -12.82 1.62
C PHE A 21 38.21 -13.48 0.42
N VAL A 22 37.43 -12.73 -0.35
CA VAL A 22 36.60 -13.26 -1.44
C VAL A 22 37.48 -13.70 -2.61
N GLN A 23 38.51 -12.91 -2.93
CA GLN A 23 39.50 -13.31 -3.92
C GLN A 23 40.30 -14.53 -3.46
N ALA A 24 40.70 -14.60 -2.18
CA ALA A 24 41.40 -15.78 -1.66
C ALA A 24 40.55 -17.07 -1.73
N VAL A 25 39.22 -16.96 -1.50
CA VAL A 25 38.28 -18.07 -1.69
C VAL A 25 38.22 -18.51 -3.16
N ARG A 26 38.13 -17.56 -4.10
CA ARG A 26 38.14 -17.83 -5.55
C ARG A 26 39.45 -18.45 -6.02
N ASP A 27 40.59 -17.95 -5.54
CA ASP A 27 41.92 -18.46 -5.87
C ASP A 27 42.14 -19.89 -5.36
N ALA A 28 41.47 -20.25 -4.25
CA ALA A 28 41.42 -21.61 -3.73
C ALA A 28 40.48 -22.55 -4.52
N GLY A 29 39.80 -22.04 -5.56
CA GLY A 29 38.91 -22.80 -6.44
C GLY A 29 37.49 -22.99 -5.91
N LEU A 30 37.07 -22.19 -4.92
CA LEU A 30 35.71 -22.20 -4.37
C LEU A 30 34.88 -21.04 -4.94
N ASP A 31 33.59 -21.27 -5.13
CA ASP A 31 32.65 -20.22 -5.55
C ASP A 31 31.90 -19.63 -4.33
N PRO A 32 32.09 -18.35 -3.97
CA PRO A 32 31.40 -17.71 -2.85
C PRO A 32 29.86 -17.81 -2.89
N SER A 33 29.27 -17.93 -4.08
CA SER A 33 27.81 -18.06 -4.27
C SER A 33 27.28 -19.48 -4.06
N VAL A 34 28.16 -20.47 -3.87
CA VAL A 34 27.78 -21.89 -3.75
C VAL A 34 28.43 -22.57 -2.55
N ASP A 35 29.70 -22.28 -2.30
CA ASP A 35 30.58 -23.11 -1.48
C ASP A 35 30.72 -22.66 -0.02
N LEU A 36 30.24 -21.46 0.31
CA LEU A 36 30.33 -20.92 1.67
C LEU A 36 29.18 -21.36 2.58
N ALA A 37 28.18 -22.09 2.09
CA ALA A 37 27.07 -22.54 2.92
C ALA A 37 27.54 -23.51 4.04
N PHE A 38 27.04 -23.28 5.25
CA PHE A 38 27.23 -24.05 6.49
C PHE A 38 28.67 -24.10 7.01
N ILE A 39 29.56 -23.23 6.52
CA ILE A 39 30.92 -23.11 7.05
C ILE A 39 30.92 -22.36 8.38
N ASP A 40 32.00 -22.54 9.12
CA ASP A 40 32.33 -21.76 10.30
C ASP A 40 33.27 -20.62 9.92
N LEU A 41 32.88 -19.38 10.22
CA LEU A 41 33.70 -18.19 10.05
C LEU A 41 34.10 -17.57 11.40
N ILE A 42 33.99 -18.30 12.52
CA ILE A 42 34.29 -17.74 13.85
C ILE A 42 35.61 -16.97 13.87
N GLY A 43 35.55 -15.73 14.34
CA GLY A 43 36.72 -14.88 14.52
C GLY A 43 37.37 -14.37 13.22
N ALA A 44 36.78 -14.65 12.05
CA ALA A 44 37.29 -14.15 10.77
C ALA A 44 37.26 -12.61 10.72
N ASP A 45 38.24 -12.03 10.04
CA ASP A 45 38.21 -10.61 9.69
C ASP A 45 37.71 -10.49 8.25
N LEU A 46 36.49 -9.98 8.12
CA LEU A 46 35.78 -9.75 6.87
C LEU A 46 35.57 -8.26 6.61
N SER A 47 36.33 -7.38 7.28
CA SER A 47 36.12 -5.92 7.25
C SER A 47 36.17 -5.29 5.86
N ARG A 48 36.68 -6.00 4.85
CA ARG A 48 36.78 -5.57 3.44
C ARG A 48 36.10 -6.51 2.45
N ALA A 49 35.42 -7.54 2.95
CA ALA A 49 34.91 -8.59 2.09
C ALA A 49 33.68 -8.09 1.31
N ASP A 50 33.75 -8.19 -0.02
CA ASP A 50 32.59 -8.01 -0.89
C ASP A 50 31.84 -9.33 -1.06
N LEU A 51 30.94 -9.60 -0.10
CA LEU A 51 30.12 -10.80 -0.04
C LEU A 51 28.77 -10.61 -0.74
N GLN A 52 28.68 -9.66 -1.68
CA GLN A 52 27.47 -9.43 -2.44
C GLN A 52 27.00 -10.72 -3.14
N GLY A 53 25.76 -11.14 -2.88
CA GLY A 53 25.18 -12.35 -3.45
C GLY A 53 25.84 -13.67 -3.01
N ALA A 54 26.74 -13.66 -2.03
CA ALA A 54 27.37 -14.87 -1.51
C ALA A 54 26.33 -15.79 -0.83
N ASN A 55 26.56 -17.11 -0.88
CA ASN A 55 25.73 -18.07 -0.16
C ASN A 55 26.34 -18.39 1.20
N LEU A 56 25.81 -17.72 2.22
CA LEU A 56 26.21 -17.77 3.62
C LEU A 56 25.13 -18.46 4.48
N GLU A 57 24.36 -19.37 3.87
CA GLU A 57 23.30 -20.12 4.55
C GLU A 57 23.88 -20.93 5.73
N GLY A 58 23.27 -20.79 6.91
CA GLY A 58 23.66 -21.53 8.11
C GLY A 58 25.08 -21.25 8.63
N VAL A 59 25.74 -20.21 8.12
CA VAL A 59 27.12 -19.87 8.51
C VAL A 59 27.15 -19.34 9.94
N ASN A 60 28.21 -19.68 10.66
CA ASN A 60 28.47 -19.17 11.99
C ASN A 60 29.37 -17.92 11.94
N PHE A 61 28.82 -16.78 12.35
CA PHE A 61 29.50 -15.48 12.34
C PHE A 61 29.93 -15.01 13.73
N ARG A 62 29.92 -15.88 14.73
CA ARG A 62 30.31 -15.52 16.08
C ARG A 62 31.75 -14.93 16.10
N ASP A 63 31.91 -13.79 16.76
CA ASP A 63 33.18 -13.06 16.88
C ASP A 63 33.80 -12.60 15.54
N VAL A 64 33.05 -12.62 14.44
CA VAL A 64 33.49 -12.09 13.13
C VAL A 64 33.56 -10.57 13.17
N LYS A 65 34.59 -10.02 12.54
CA LYS A 65 34.74 -8.58 12.30
C LYS A 65 34.28 -8.23 10.90
N PHE A 66 33.35 -7.30 10.78
CA PHE A 66 32.87 -6.80 9.49
C PHE A 66 33.25 -5.34 9.22
N GLN A 67 34.01 -4.72 10.13
CA GLN A 67 34.41 -3.33 10.02
C GLN A 67 35.78 -3.08 10.67
N ASP A 68 36.58 -2.24 10.01
CA ASP A 68 37.79 -1.64 10.56
C ASP A 68 37.60 -0.12 10.72
N PHE A 69 37.38 0.32 11.97
CA PHE A 69 37.17 1.73 12.32
C PHE A 69 38.38 2.62 12.09
N HIS A 70 39.57 2.06 11.83
CA HIS A 70 40.75 2.87 11.50
C HIS A 70 40.81 3.28 10.03
N ARG A 71 40.03 2.63 9.15
CA ARG A 71 40.19 2.76 7.69
C ARG A 71 38.90 3.05 6.91
N ASP A 72 37.76 3.18 7.60
CA ASP A 72 36.43 3.30 6.99
C ASP A 72 36.06 2.13 6.05
N ASP A 73 36.77 1.00 6.17
CA ASP A 73 36.51 -0.22 5.42
C ASP A 73 35.37 -1.00 6.08
N ARG A 74 34.39 -1.41 5.27
CA ARG A 74 33.22 -2.18 5.71
C ARG A 74 32.92 -3.30 4.72
N ALA A 75 32.45 -4.43 5.25
CA ALA A 75 31.95 -5.51 4.42
C ALA A 75 30.67 -5.10 3.67
N ASN A 76 30.46 -5.70 2.50
CA ASN A 76 29.21 -5.61 1.75
C ASN A 76 28.53 -6.98 1.74
N LEU A 77 27.31 -7.07 2.28
CA LEU A 77 26.52 -8.30 2.29
C LEU A 77 25.19 -8.13 1.53
N SER A 78 25.05 -7.10 0.68
CA SER A 78 23.82 -6.91 -0.09
C SER A 78 23.49 -8.15 -0.93
N GLY A 79 22.22 -8.57 -0.93
CA GLY A 79 21.75 -9.73 -1.68
C GLY A 79 22.33 -11.08 -1.25
N ALA A 80 23.14 -11.15 -0.19
CA ALA A 80 23.67 -12.41 0.31
C ALA A 80 22.55 -13.32 0.84
N CYS A 81 22.74 -14.63 0.71
CA CYS A 81 21.85 -15.62 1.33
C CYS A 81 22.38 -15.97 2.72
N LEU A 82 21.76 -15.44 3.77
CA LEU A 82 22.09 -15.60 5.19
C LEU A 82 21.03 -16.42 5.94
N ARG A 83 20.30 -17.28 5.24
CA ARG A 83 19.21 -18.10 5.81
C ARG A 83 19.73 -18.94 6.96
N GLY A 84 19.08 -18.86 8.12
CA GLY A 84 19.49 -19.60 9.31
C GLY A 84 20.90 -19.31 9.81
N ALA A 85 21.55 -18.23 9.35
CA ALA A 85 22.89 -17.87 9.81
C ALA A 85 22.89 -17.47 11.28
N PHE A 86 23.99 -17.77 11.98
CA PHE A 86 24.18 -17.43 13.39
C PHE A 86 24.93 -16.09 13.49
N LEU A 87 24.16 -15.01 13.66
CA LEU A 87 24.61 -13.62 13.78
C LEU A 87 24.38 -13.07 15.20
N CYS A 88 24.18 -13.95 16.18
CA CYS A 88 23.91 -13.56 17.56
C CYS A 88 25.09 -12.79 18.16
N ALA A 89 24.80 -11.64 18.79
CA ALA A 89 25.80 -10.73 19.37
C ALA A 89 26.90 -10.27 18.38
N VAL A 90 26.64 -10.30 17.07
CA VAL A 90 27.58 -9.81 16.05
C VAL A 90 27.44 -8.29 15.89
N ASN A 91 28.56 -7.62 15.66
CA ASN A 91 28.58 -6.20 15.29
C ASN A 91 28.41 -6.06 13.77
N LEU A 92 27.26 -5.54 13.36
CA LEU A 92 26.87 -5.31 11.97
C LEU A 92 26.66 -3.81 11.66
N GLN A 93 27.20 -2.93 12.52
CA GLN A 93 26.97 -1.49 12.41
C GLN A 93 27.39 -0.96 11.05
N TYR A 94 26.54 -0.12 10.45
CA TYR A 94 26.77 0.55 9.19
C TYR A 94 26.99 -0.33 7.94
N ILE A 95 26.68 -1.62 8.03
CA ILE A 95 26.79 -2.55 6.90
C ILE A 95 25.55 -2.46 6.00
N SER A 96 25.73 -2.72 4.70
CA SER A 96 24.58 -3.01 3.82
C SER A 96 24.28 -4.50 3.77
N LEU A 97 23.06 -4.83 4.14
CA LEU A 97 22.37 -6.11 4.00
C LEU A 97 21.13 -5.94 3.08
N ASP A 98 21.12 -4.91 2.23
CA ASP A 98 20.00 -4.63 1.34
C ASP A 98 19.69 -5.83 0.45
N SER A 99 18.41 -6.15 0.31
CA SER A 99 17.93 -7.33 -0.44
C SER A 99 18.49 -8.69 0.01
N ALA A 100 19.19 -8.77 1.16
CA ALA A 100 19.70 -10.04 1.67
C ALA A 100 18.57 -10.97 2.14
N ASP A 101 18.78 -12.28 2.04
CA ASP A 101 17.84 -13.27 2.57
C ASP A 101 18.32 -13.76 3.94
N LEU A 102 17.75 -13.20 4.99
CA LEU A 102 18.03 -13.45 6.41
C LEU A 102 16.96 -14.33 7.06
N ARG A 103 16.19 -15.10 6.28
CA ARG A 103 15.09 -15.90 6.85
C ARG A 103 15.59 -16.85 7.91
N TYR A 104 14.92 -16.85 9.06
CA TYR A 104 15.26 -17.67 10.22
C TYR A 104 16.69 -17.45 10.78
N ALA A 105 17.38 -16.39 10.38
CA ALA A 105 18.67 -16.04 10.95
C ALA A 105 18.54 -15.64 12.42
N ASP A 106 19.56 -15.94 13.22
CA ASP A 106 19.62 -15.49 14.61
C ASP A 106 20.47 -14.23 14.71
N LEU A 107 19.82 -13.07 14.81
CA LEU A 107 20.40 -11.74 15.00
C LEU A 107 20.22 -11.26 16.45
N SER A 108 19.89 -12.15 17.39
CA SER A 108 19.60 -11.74 18.76
C SER A 108 20.79 -11.06 19.42
N ASN A 109 20.53 -9.98 20.16
CA ASN A 109 21.53 -9.15 20.83
C ASN A 109 22.63 -8.60 19.89
N SER A 110 22.43 -8.63 18.57
CA SER A 110 23.38 -8.04 17.60
C SER A 110 23.29 -6.52 17.61
N CYS A 111 24.38 -5.88 17.18
CA CYS A 111 24.43 -4.43 17.01
C CYS A 111 24.27 -4.07 15.54
N LEU A 112 23.11 -3.52 15.18
CA LEU A 112 22.66 -3.17 13.83
C LEU A 112 22.55 -1.64 13.66
N TYR A 113 23.37 -0.89 14.41
CA TYR A 113 23.32 0.57 14.38
C TYR A 113 23.59 1.10 12.97
N ASP A 114 22.69 1.94 12.44
CA ASP A 114 22.75 2.49 11.07
C ASP A 114 22.96 1.42 9.96
N THR A 115 22.57 0.16 10.20
CA THR A 115 22.63 -0.91 9.19
C THR A 115 21.52 -0.74 8.15
N SER A 116 21.83 -0.97 6.88
CA SER A 116 20.83 -0.95 5.81
C SER A 116 20.29 -2.35 5.55
N LEU A 117 18.99 -2.55 5.73
CA LEU A 117 18.25 -3.81 5.53
C LEU A 117 17.05 -3.58 4.58
N ASN A 118 17.15 -2.60 3.69
CA ASN A 118 16.07 -2.26 2.77
C ASN A 118 15.78 -3.45 1.85
N PHE A 119 14.49 -3.79 1.70
CA PHE A 119 14.02 -4.93 0.92
C PHE A 119 14.59 -6.29 1.33
N ALA A 120 15.26 -6.40 2.49
CA ALA A 120 15.77 -7.67 2.99
C ALA A 120 14.62 -8.59 3.43
N ASN A 121 14.86 -9.90 3.35
CA ASN A 121 13.90 -10.90 3.80
C ASN A 121 14.32 -11.47 5.16
N LEU A 122 13.71 -10.98 6.23
CA LEU A 122 13.89 -11.38 7.62
C LEU A 122 12.72 -12.25 8.14
N GLU A 123 11.97 -12.94 7.26
CA GLU A 123 10.85 -13.77 7.70
C GLU A 123 11.32 -14.81 8.75
N GLY A 124 10.66 -14.79 9.90
CA GLY A 124 10.98 -15.68 11.03
C GLY A 124 12.34 -15.47 11.68
N ALA A 125 13.06 -14.39 11.36
CA ALA A 125 14.35 -14.08 11.99
C ALA A 125 14.18 -13.75 13.48
N ASN A 126 15.21 -14.06 14.27
CA ASN A 126 15.27 -13.70 15.68
C ASN A 126 16.10 -12.42 15.87
N LEU A 127 15.44 -11.31 16.18
CA LEU A 127 16.01 -9.99 16.46
C LEU A 127 15.83 -9.59 17.94
N THR A 128 15.62 -10.56 18.83
CA THR A 128 15.37 -10.31 20.25
C THR A 128 16.51 -9.47 20.85
N ASN A 129 16.15 -8.36 21.50
CA ASN A 129 17.09 -7.39 22.10
C ASN A 129 18.17 -6.86 21.15
N ALA A 130 17.96 -6.90 19.83
CA ALA A 130 18.91 -6.31 18.90
C ALA A 130 18.96 -4.79 19.05
N GLU A 131 20.16 -4.21 18.97
CA GLU A 131 20.36 -2.76 18.95
C GLU A 131 20.24 -2.27 17.51
N MET A 132 19.04 -1.84 17.12
CA MET A 132 18.68 -1.49 15.74
C MET A 132 18.49 0.02 15.56
N LYS A 133 19.13 0.80 16.42
CA LYS A 133 19.02 2.25 16.38
C LYS A 133 19.60 2.75 15.07
N GLY A 134 18.84 3.51 14.29
CA GLY A 134 19.36 3.98 13.00
C GLY A 134 19.05 3.09 11.79
N VAL A 135 18.44 1.93 12.00
CA VAL A 135 18.29 0.92 10.93
C VAL A 135 17.34 1.39 9.81
N TYR A 136 17.66 1.00 8.58
CA TYR A 136 16.77 1.18 7.42
C TYR A 136 16.13 -0.15 7.04
N LEU A 137 14.81 -0.22 7.08
CA LEU A 137 14.00 -1.43 6.85
C LEU A 137 12.88 -1.20 5.83
N ASP A 138 13.03 -0.22 4.94
CA ASP A 138 11.99 0.11 3.97
C ASP A 138 11.72 -1.08 3.03
N GLY A 139 10.45 -1.47 2.95
CA GLY A 139 10.01 -2.63 2.17
C GLY A 139 10.57 -3.98 2.63
N ALA A 140 11.21 -4.07 3.81
CA ALA A 140 11.72 -5.33 4.34
C ALA A 140 10.58 -6.30 4.72
N ASN A 141 10.82 -7.59 4.57
CA ASN A 141 9.90 -8.64 5.03
C ASN A 141 10.31 -9.14 6.41
N LEU A 142 9.63 -8.70 7.45
CA LEU A 142 9.81 -9.09 8.86
C LEU A 142 8.67 -10.00 9.36
N LYS A 143 7.95 -10.66 8.45
CA LYS A 143 6.82 -11.51 8.79
C LYS A 143 7.22 -12.58 9.81
N ASN A 144 6.44 -12.71 10.87
CA ASN A 144 6.70 -13.63 11.98
C ASN A 144 8.09 -13.48 12.66
N ALA A 145 8.82 -12.38 12.41
CA ALA A 145 10.09 -12.13 13.08
C ALA A 145 9.88 -11.83 14.56
N ASN A 146 10.87 -12.17 15.38
CA ASN A 146 10.85 -11.84 16.80
C ASN A 146 11.74 -10.63 17.09
N LEU A 147 11.14 -9.45 17.24
CA LEU A 147 11.79 -8.19 17.61
C LEU A 147 11.55 -7.83 19.08
N SER A 148 11.18 -8.78 19.94
CA SER A 148 10.89 -8.46 21.36
C SER A 148 12.08 -7.79 22.03
N GLY A 149 11.83 -6.65 22.68
CA GLY A 149 12.86 -5.84 23.34
C GLY A 149 13.89 -5.19 22.41
N ALA A 150 13.74 -5.26 21.08
CA ALA A 150 14.65 -4.58 20.15
C ALA A 150 14.54 -3.05 20.28
N ASP A 151 15.65 -2.36 20.04
CA ASP A 151 15.71 -0.89 20.03
C ASP A 151 15.77 -0.38 18.59
N LEU A 152 14.64 0.07 18.04
CA LEU A 152 14.50 0.66 16.72
C LEU A 152 14.41 2.20 16.78
N THR A 153 14.98 2.83 17.82
CA THR A 153 14.96 4.29 17.93
C THR A 153 15.82 4.97 16.87
N TYR A 154 15.67 6.28 16.74
CA TYR A 154 16.56 7.09 15.91
C TYR A 154 16.86 8.42 16.60
N THR A 155 18.10 8.94 16.50
CA THR A 155 18.51 10.19 17.20
C THR A 155 18.59 11.45 16.34
N SER A 156 18.52 11.36 15.02
CA SER A 156 18.63 12.51 14.10
C SER A 156 17.74 12.44 12.85
N GLY A 157 16.59 11.75 12.92
CA GLY A 157 15.78 11.30 11.79
C GLY A 157 14.76 10.23 12.23
N GLU A 158 14.15 9.51 11.29
CA GLU A 158 13.18 8.43 11.57
C GLU A 158 13.82 7.08 11.26
N ALA A 159 13.66 6.07 12.11
CA ALA A 159 13.94 4.68 11.70
C ALA A 159 12.89 4.27 10.67
N THR A 160 13.32 3.89 9.46
CA THR A 160 12.39 3.76 8.34
C THR A 160 11.93 2.31 8.21
N LEU A 161 10.64 2.10 8.47
CA LEU A 161 9.93 0.83 8.28
C LEU A 161 8.81 1.02 7.24
N GLN A 162 8.96 2.00 6.33
CA GLN A 162 7.90 2.33 5.40
C GLN A 162 7.65 1.13 4.50
N ARG A 163 6.38 0.74 4.37
CA ARG A 163 5.95 -0.42 3.55
C ARG A 163 6.56 -1.76 3.96
N ALA A 164 7.17 -1.86 5.14
CA ALA A 164 7.67 -3.14 5.66
C ALA A 164 6.51 -4.11 5.97
N ASP A 165 6.75 -5.41 5.81
CA ASP A 165 5.81 -6.46 6.23
C ASP A 165 6.19 -7.02 7.59
N LEU A 166 5.54 -6.54 8.65
CA LEU A 166 5.67 -6.97 10.04
C LEU A 166 4.52 -7.93 10.44
N SER A 167 3.82 -8.55 9.47
CA SER A 167 2.65 -9.36 9.82
C SER A 167 3.02 -10.54 10.72
N GLY A 168 2.29 -10.69 11.82
CA GLY A 168 2.56 -11.70 12.85
C GLY A 168 3.87 -11.52 13.63
N ALA A 169 4.60 -10.40 13.45
CA ALA A 169 5.85 -10.15 14.17
C ALA A 169 5.61 -9.91 15.67
N ASN A 170 6.58 -10.28 16.50
CA ASN A 170 6.58 -9.98 17.92
C ASN A 170 7.42 -8.74 18.21
N LEU A 171 6.79 -7.61 18.50
CA LEU A 171 7.40 -6.32 18.88
C LEU A 171 7.18 -6.02 20.38
N SER A 172 6.82 -7.03 21.20
CA SER A 172 6.54 -6.80 22.61
C SER A 172 7.73 -6.18 23.34
N GLY A 173 7.48 -5.06 24.04
CA GLY A 173 8.51 -4.29 24.73
C GLY A 173 9.59 -3.65 23.84
N ALA A 174 9.46 -3.71 22.51
CA ALA A 174 10.39 -3.03 21.60
C ALA A 174 10.31 -1.51 21.77
N ASN A 175 11.41 -0.82 21.51
CA ASN A 175 11.44 0.64 21.45
C ASN A 175 11.36 1.11 20.00
N LEU A 176 10.29 1.80 19.66
CA LEU A 176 9.95 2.32 18.34
C LEU A 176 9.81 3.86 18.36
N GLU A 177 10.31 4.53 19.41
CA GLU A 177 10.30 6.00 19.48
C GLU A 177 11.01 6.60 18.25
N GLY A 178 10.29 7.40 17.47
CA GLY A 178 10.76 8.05 16.24
C GLY A 178 10.72 7.15 15.00
N ALA A 179 10.12 5.96 15.08
CA ALA A 179 9.98 5.07 13.94
C ALA A 179 8.88 5.55 12.98
N ASN A 180 9.10 5.37 11.68
CA ASN A 180 8.11 5.63 10.65
C ASN A 180 7.58 4.31 10.06
N LEU A 181 6.30 4.02 10.34
CA LEU A 181 5.58 2.82 9.93
C LEU A 181 4.53 3.12 8.85
N GLU A 182 4.71 4.21 8.10
CA GLU A 182 3.80 4.59 7.01
C GLU A 182 3.63 3.44 6.02
N SER A 183 2.37 3.08 5.75
CA SER A 183 1.98 2.00 4.84
C SER A 183 2.55 0.61 5.22
N ALA A 184 3.08 0.41 6.43
CA ALA A 184 3.57 -0.88 6.88
C ALA A 184 2.42 -1.86 7.14
N ASN A 185 2.71 -3.16 7.03
CA ASN A 185 1.76 -4.22 7.36
C ASN A 185 2.08 -4.84 8.72
N LEU A 186 1.37 -4.44 9.76
CA LEU A 186 1.47 -4.99 11.12
C LEU A 186 0.30 -5.93 11.46
N SER A 187 -0.35 -6.54 10.45
CA SER A 187 -1.50 -7.41 10.69
C SER A 187 -1.14 -8.56 11.64
N GLY A 188 -1.85 -8.69 12.76
CA GLY A 188 -1.61 -9.71 13.78
C GLY A 188 -0.30 -9.56 14.57
N ALA A 189 0.42 -8.44 14.43
CA ALA A 189 1.64 -8.20 15.19
C ALA A 189 1.35 -7.97 16.67
N ASN A 190 2.31 -8.34 17.53
CA ASN A 190 2.24 -8.09 18.97
C ASN A 190 3.06 -6.85 19.35
N LEU A 191 2.42 -5.72 19.63
CA LEU A 191 3.03 -4.48 20.14
C LEU A 191 2.72 -4.25 21.63
N GLU A 192 2.40 -5.30 22.39
CA GLU A 192 2.12 -5.18 23.82
C GLU A 192 3.30 -4.55 24.56
N ASN A 193 3.03 -3.47 25.30
CA ASN A 193 4.04 -2.68 26.03
C ASN A 193 5.20 -2.13 25.16
N ALA A 194 5.03 -2.06 23.83
CA ALA A 194 6.00 -1.38 22.98
C ALA A 194 6.07 0.11 23.35
N LYS A 195 7.28 0.68 23.33
CA LYS A 195 7.48 2.11 23.51
C LYS A 195 7.35 2.78 22.16
N LEU A 196 6.38 3.65 22.04
CA LEU A 196 6.13 4.49 20.88
C LEU A 196 6.26 5.93 21.36
N ASP A 197 6.75 6.82 20.51
CA ASP A 197 6.78 8.25 20.81
C ASP A 197 5.45 8.92 20.51
N ASN A 198 5.27 10.11 21.07
CA ASN A 198 4.17 10.98 20.70
C ASN A 198 4.32 11.35 19.23
N GLY A 199 3.28 11.11 18.42
CA GLY A 199 3.33 11.43 17.00
C GLY A 199 3.85 10.33 16.08
N ILE A 200 4.04 9.10 16.58
CA ILE A 200 4.45 7.96 15.73
C ILE A 200 3.60 7.88 14.45
N ASN A 201 4.27 7.67 13.31
CA ASN A 201 3.60 7.67 12.02
C ASN A 201 3.15 6.25 11.62
N PHE A 202 1.85 5.98 11.78
CA PHE A 202 1.19 4.78 11.28
C PHE A 202 0.40 5.04 10.00
N SER A 203 0.46 6.21 9.38
CA SER A 203 -0.44 6.60 8.28
C SER A 203 -0.55 5.53 7.19
N ALA A 204 -1.79 5.17 6.84
CA ALA A 204 -2.13 4.08 5.91
C ALA A 204 -1.59 2.67 6.26
N ALA A 205 -1.11 2.43 7.49
CA ALA A 205 -0.67 1.13 7.94
C ALA A 205 -1.83 0.14 8.11
N ARG A 206 -1.52 -1.15 8.00
CA ARG A 206 -2.46 -2.25 8.26
C ARG A 206 -2.17 -2.85 9.62
N LEU A 207 -3.01 -2.59 10.61
CA LEU A 207 -2.92 -3.07 11.99
C LEU A 207 -4.01 -4.10 12.31
N VAL A 208 -4.53 -4.80 11.28
CA VAL A 208 -5.65 -5.73 11.41
C VAL A 208 -5.33 -6.82 12.42
N GLY A 209 -6.08 -6.91 13.51
CA GLY A 209 -5.86 -7.91 14.56
C GLY A 209 -4.57 -7.74 15.36
N ALA A 210 -3.87 -6.61 15.25
CA ALA A 210 -2.67 -6.34 16.04
C ALA A 210 -3.01 -6.18 17.54
N CYS A 211 -2.06 -6.52 18.42
CA CYS A 211 -2.14 -6.29 19.85
C CYS A 211 -1.41 -4.99 20.21
N LEU A 212 -2.13 -3.96 20.65
CA LEU A 212 -1.63 -2.65 21.06
C LEU A 212 -1.99 -2.37 22.53
N VAL A 213 -2.11 -3.43 23.32
CA VAL A 213 -2.52 -3.34 24.73
C VAL A 213 -1.52 -2.48 25.51
N ASN A 214 -2.05 -1.46 26.21
CA ASN A 214 -1.29 -0.45 26.95
C ASN A 214 -0.26 0.36 26.11
N ALA A 215 -0.38 0.38 24.78
CA ALA A 215 0.49 1.20 23.94
C ALA A 215 0.21 2.70 24.15
N ASN A 216 1.27 3.51 24.15
CA ASN A 216 1.13 4.97 24.06
C ASN A 216 1.00 5.36 22.59
N LEU A 217 -0.13 5.91 22.18
CA LEU A 217 -0.41 6.41 20.84
C LEU A 217 -0.86 7.88 20.89
N GLU A 218 -0.46 8.61 21.93
CA GLU A 218 -0.71 10.05 22.05
C GLU A 218 -0.16 10.78 20.81
N ASP A 219 -0.94 11.69 20.24
CA ASP A 219 -0.62 12.43 19.01
C ASP A 219 -0.35 11.58 17.75
N ALA A 220 -0.54 10.25 17.80
CA ALA A 220 -0.15 9.36 16.71
C ALA A 220 -0.83 9.72 15.37
N GLN A 221 -0.06 9.67 14.28
CA GLN A 221 -0.60 9.87 12.94
C GLN A 221 -1.16 8.54 12.43
N MET A 222 -2.49 8.40 12.45
CA MET A 222 -3.17 7.14 12.13
C MET A 222 -4.20 7.29 11.00
N HIS A 223 -4.10 8.35 10.19
CA HIS A 223 -5.05 8.57 9.11
C HIS A 223 -4.97 7.45 8.06
N PHE A 224 -6.14 7.02 7.56
CA PHE A 224 -6.32 5.87 6.65
C PHE A 224 -5.84 4.50 7.17
N CYS A 225 -5.49 4.35 8.46
CA CYS A 225 -5.09 3.05 8.99
C CYS A 225 -6.23 2.02 8.99
N ASP A 226 -5.87 0.75 8.88
CA ASP A 226 -6.81 -0.34 9.14
C ASP A 226 -6.53 -0.97 10.50
N LEU A 227 -7.28 -0.55 11.53
CA LEU A 227 -7.22 -1.11 12.89
C LEU A 227 -8.20 -2.28 13.08
N SER A 228 -8.83 -2.79 12.03
CA SER A 228 -9.96 -3.71 12.20
C SER A 228 -9.57 -4.93 13.05
N ASN A 229 -10.37 -5.29 14.05
CA ASN A 229 -10.10 -6.38 15.02
C ASN A 229 -8.87 -6.18 15.94
N ALA A 230 -8.20 -5.03 15.92
CA ALA A 230 -7.06 -4.78 16.82
C ALA A 230 -7.48 -4.70 18.28
N ASP A 231 -6.56 -5.05 19.18
CA ASP A 231 -6.73 -4.92 20.63
C ASP A 231 -6.06 -3.64 21.13
N LEU A 232 -6.86 -2.62 21.44
CA LEU A 232 -6.45 -1.31 21.95
C LEU A 232 -6.78 -1.17 23.45
N SER A 233 -6.94 -2.29 24.17
CA SER A 233 -7.28 -2.28 25.59
C SER A 233 -6.21 -1.53 26.40
N GLY A 234 -6.60 -0.46 27.10
CA GLY A 234 -5.68 0.36 27.88
C GLY A 234 -4.73 1.26 27.08
N ALA A 235 -4.84 1.29 25.75
CA ALA A 235 -4.03 2.18 24.92
C ALA A 235 -4.41 3.65 25.13
N ASP A 236 -3.44 4.54 24.99
CA ASP A 236 -3.63 5.98 25.03
C ASP A 236 -3.68 6.55 23.61
N LEU A 237 -4.85 6.90 23.07
CA LEU A 237 -5.01 7.52 21.75
C LEU A 237 -5.45 9.00 21.86
N SER A 238 -5.13 9.67 22.97
CA SER A 238 -5.41 11.10 23.11
C SER A 238 -4.74 11.89 21.98
N ASP A 239 -5.49 12.81 21.37
CA ASP A 239 -5.04 13.70 20.29
C ASP A 239 -4.55 12.98 19.01
N ALA A 240 -4.77 11.66 18.88
CA ALA A 240 -4.42 10.90 17.68
C ALA A 240 -5.30 11.26 16.46
N ASP A 241 -4.69 11.35 15.28
CA ASP A 241 -5.42 11.54 14.03
C ASP A 241 -5.94 10.20 13.48
N LEU A 242 -7.20 9.89 13.76
CA LEU A 242 -7.90 8.70 13.26
C LEU A 242 -8.77 8.97 12.02
N SER A 243 -8.51 10.06 11.29
CA SER A 243 -9.24 10.40 10.07
C SER A 243 -9.21 9.22 9.08
N TYR A 244 -10.38 8.77 8.65
CA TYR A 244 -10.59 7.62 7.75
C TYR A 244 -10.12 6.26 8.27
N ALA A 245 -9.63 6.16 9.51
CA ALA A 245 -9.17 4.91 10.08
C ALA A 245 -10.34 3.91 10.27
N SER A 246 -10.12 2.64 9.96
CA SER A 246 -11.11 1.58 10.21
C SER A 246 -11.03 1.11 11.66
N LEU A 247 -12.00 1.51 12.49
CA LEU A 247 -12.11 1.08 13.89
C LEU A 247 -12.97 -0.17 14.09
N LYS A 248 -13.35 -0.86 13.01
CA LYS A 248 -14.30 -1.96 13.04
C LYS A 248 -13.79 -3.15 13.88
N ASP A 249 -14.64 -3.68 14.74
CA ASP A 249 -14.38 -4.81 15.64
C ASP A 249 -13.14 -4.61 16.55
N THR A 250 -12.65 -3.38 16.70
CA THR A 250 -11.56 -3.07 17.64
C THR A 250 -12.00 -3.26 19.08
N LYS A 251 -11.11 -3.79 19.91
CA LYS A 251 -11.35 -3.96 21.34
C LYS A 251 -10.79 -2.76 22.09
N ILE A 252 -11.63 -2.14 22.91
CA ILE A 252 -11.25 -1.10 23.86
C ILE A 252 -11.83 -1.44 25.23
N ASN A 253 -11.27 -0.88 26.30
CA ASN A 253 -11.80 -1.02 27.65
C ASN A 253 -11.94 0.36 28.33
N GLU A 254 -12.30 0.37 29.62
CA GLU A 254 -12.46 1.62 30.40
C GLU A 254 -11.15 2.40 30.59
N ALA A 255 -9.99 1.75 30.44
CA ALA A 255 -8.68 2.39 30.54
C ALA A 255 -8.21 2.97 29.19
N THR A 256 -8.82 2.57 28.07
CA THR A 256 -8.47 3.11 26.75
C THR A 256 -8.87 4.59 26.68
N LYS A 257 -7.89 5.47 26.45
CA LYS A 257 -8.13 6.89 26.25
C LYS A 257 -8.34 7.15 24.76
N LEU A 258 -9.39 7.88 24.45
CA LEU A 258 -9.81 8.18 23.09
C LEU A 258 -10.65 9.46 23.14
N ASP A 259 -10.37 10.40 22.25
CA ASP A 259 -11.11 11.65 22.16
C ASP A 259 -12.61 11.42 21.92
N GLU A 260 -13.45 12.34 22.41
CA GLU A 260 -14.92 12.20 22.37
C GLU A 260 -15.43 11.86 20.96
N LYS A 261 -14.87 12.52 19.94
CA LYS A 261 -15.19 12.28 18.53
C LYS A 261 -14.95 10.82 18.14
N TRP A 262 -13.74 10.33 18.36
CA TRP A 262 -13.34 8.99 17.92
C TRP A 262 -14.00 7.90 18.76
N ARG A 263 -14.27 8.17 20.04
CA ARG A 263 -15.09 7.30 20.88
C ARG A 263 -16.49 7.16 20.32
N LEU A 264 -17.12 8.25 19.89
CA LEU A 264 -18.44 8.22 19.25
C LEU A 264 -18.41 7.44 17.93
N VAL A 265 -17.40 7.67 17.07
CA VAL A 265 -17.22 6.93 15.81
C VAL A 265 -17.09 5.43 16.08
N TRP A 266 -16.26 5.03 17.05
CA TRP A 266 -16.11 3.64 17.47
C TRP A 266 -17.46 3.04 17.92
N GLU A 267 -18.25 3.77 18.70
CA GLU A 267 -19.57 3.32 19.12
C GLU A 267 -20.57 3.18 17.98
N ILE A 268 -20.49 4.02 16.96
CA ILE A 268 -21.37 3.93 15.78
C ILE A 268 -21.09 2.66 14.98
N ILE A 269 -19.81 2.30 14.83
CA ILE A 269 -19.38 1.17 14.00
C ILE A 269 -19.55 -0.15 14.75
N ASN A 270 -19.19 -0.19 16.03
CA ASN A 270 -19.06 -1.43 16.80
C ASN A 270 -20.25 -1.72 17.71
N LYS A 271 -21.10 -0.74 17.97
CA LYS A 271 -22.35 -0.90 18.71
C LYS A 271 -23.53 -0.59 17.79
N GLN A 272 -24.74 -0.92 18.24
CA GLN A 272 -25.95 -0.49 17.55
C GLN A 272 -26.10 1.03 17.68
N ALA A 273 -26.21 1.74 16.55
CA ALA A 273 -26.46 3.19 16.51
C ALA A 273 -27.84 3.55 15.96
N ALA A 274 -28.64 2.55 15.57
CA ALA A 274 -30.01 2.74 15.11
C ALA A 274 -30.85 3.51 16.16
N GLY A 275 -31.54 4.55 15.71
CA GLY A 275 -32.42 5.38 16.55
C GLY A 275 -31.71 6.30 17.56
N LYS A 276 -30.37 6.35 17.58
CA LYS A 276 -29.65 7.20 18.54
C LYS A 276 -29.74 8.68 18.17
N ASP A 277 -29.68 9.54 19.19
CA ASP A 277 -29.45 10.97 18.99
C ASP A 277 -27.96 11.25 18.84
N LEU A 278 -27.60 11.71 17.64
CA LEU A 278 -26.26 12.08 17.19
C LEU A 278 -26.26 13.53 16.68
N SER A 279 -27.27 14.33 17.05
CA SER A 279 -27.42 15.71 16.60
C SER A 279 -26.25 16.59 17.06
N HIS A 280 -25.88 17.55 16.23
CA HIS A 280 -24.78 18.51 16.49
C HIS A 280 -23.39 17.90 16.66
N LYS A 281 -23.22 16.59 16.47
CA LYS A 281 -21.93 15.92 16.63
C LYS A 281 -21.01 16.16 15.43
N ASP A 282 -19.71 16.25 15.71
CA ASP A 282 -18.67 16.21 14.67
C ASP A 282 -18.34 14.75 14.36
N LEU A 283 -18.63 14.35 13.12
CA LEU A 283 -18.31 13.05 12.53
C LEU A 283 -17.47 13.24 11.25
N SER A 284 -16.95 14.45 11.01
CA SER A 284 -16.16 14.75 9.82
C SER A 284 -14.95 13.85 9.70
N ASP A 285 -14.58 13.51 8.46
CA ASP A 285 -13.44 12.64 8.13
C ASP A 285 -13.53 11.21 8.72
N ALA A 286 -14.67 10.81 9.30
CA ALA A 286 -14.82 9.47 9.87
C ALA A 286 -15.07 8.40 8.79
N ASN A 287 -14.59 7.18 9.06
CA ASN A 287 -14.95 5.99 8.29
C ASN A 287 -16.15 5.29 8.94
N LEU A 288 -17.36 5.52 8.41
CA LEU A 288 -18.61 4.93 8.88
C LEU A 288 -19.19 3.93 7.86
N ARG A 289 -18.33 3.27 7.07
CA ARG A 289 -18.76 2.27 6.10
C ARG A 289 -19.53 1.15 6.78
N TYR A 290 -20.61 0.69 6.15
CA TYR A 290 -21.48 -0.38 6.65
C TYR A 290 -22.15 -0.10 8.01
N ALA A 291 -22.03 1.12 8.56
CA ALA A 291 -22.65 1.45 9.84
C ALA A 291 -24.18 1.36 9.77
N ASN A 292 -24.81 0.88 10.84
CA ASN A 292 -26.25 0.88 10.97
C ASN A 292 -26.73 2.13 11.73
N LEU A 293 -27.14 3.14 10.97
CA LEU A 293 -27.64 4.44 11.42
C LEU A 293 -29.14 4.59 11.18
N SER A 294 -29.88 3.50 10.96
CA SER A 294 -31.32 3.58 10.65
C SER A 294 -32.09 4.30 11.76
N GLY A 295 -32.89 5.29 11.41
CA GLY A 295 -33.68 6.09 12.36
C GLY A 295 -32.87 7.02 13.27
N ALA A 296 -31.54 7.10 13.13
CA ALA A 296 -30.72 7.96 13.96
C ALA A 296 -31.01 9.46 13.69
N CYS A 297 -30.90 10.29 14.72
CA CYS A 297 -30.97 11.74 14.57
C CYS A 297 -29.57 12.33 14.36
N LEU A 298 -29.23 12.68 13.13
CA LEU A 298 -27.98 13.33 12.70
C LEU A 298 -28.22 14.82 12.36
N ALA A 299 -29.23 15.44 12.98
CA ALA A 299 -29.62 16.80 12.66
C ALA A 299 -28.52 17.78 13.04
N SER A 300 -28.20 18.73 12.15
CA SER A 300 -27.14 19.74 12.34
C SER A 300 -25.75 19.16 12.64
N SER A 301 -25.51 17.88 12.35
CA SER A 301 -24.21 17.23 12.56
C SER A 301 -23.24 17.54 11.42
N ASP A 302 -21.94 17.51 11.70
CA ASP A 302 -20.91 17.61 10.67
C ASP A 302 -20.52 16.22 10.18
N LEU A 303 -20.89 15.90 8.94
CA LEU A 303 -20.56 14.66 8.24
C LEU A 303 -19.61 14.94 7.06
N SER A 304 -18.97 16.11 7.02
CA SER A 304 -18.12 16.47 5.90
C SER A 304 -16.96 15.49 5.73
N ARG A 305 -16.74 15.09 4.48
CA ARG A 305 -15.74 14.09 4.07
C ARG A 305 -15.88 12.71 4.75
N THR A 306 -17.00 12.43 5.41
CA THR A 306 -17.26 11.10 6.01
C THR A 306 -17.44 10.05 4.92
N ASP A 307 -16.93 8.85 5.17
CA ASP A 307 -17.21 7.68 4.35
C ASP A 307 -18.41 6.90 4.89
N LEU A 308 -19.57 7.03 4.24
CA LEU A 308 -20.81 6.33 4.56
C LEU A 308 -21.15 5.26 3.52
N ARG A 309 -20.16 4.79 2.74
CA ARG A 309 -20.43 3.79 1.70
C ARG A 309 -21.03 2.53 2.30
N ASN A 310 -22.09 2.02 1.69
CA ASN A 310 -22.86 0.86 2.16
C ASN A 310 -23.51 1.01 3.55
N ALA A 311 -23.55 2.21 4.13
CA ALA A 311 -24.21 2.43 5.42
C ALA A 311 -25.74 2.33 5.30
N ASN A 312 -26.40 1.91 6.37
CA ASN A 312 -27.86 1.95 6.46
C ASN A 312 -28.31 3.23 7.16
N LEU A 313 -28.84 4.19 6.41
CA LEU A 313 -29.37 5.46 6.92
C LEU A 313 -30.90 5.50 6.87
N SER A 314 -31.59 4.37 6.65
CA SER A 314 -33.04 4.41 6.43
C SER A 314 -33.77 5.10 7.58
N TYR A 315 -34.67 6.01 7.26
CA TYR A 315 -35.45 6.81 8.20
C TYR A 315 -34.62 7.71 9.14
N ALA A 316 -33.32 7.90 8.88
CA ALA A 316 -32.49 8.82 9.66
C ALA A 316 -32.88 10.28 9.42
N ASN A 317 -32.68 11.13 10.43
CA ASN A 317 -32.86 12.56 10.32
C ASN A 317 -31.53 13.27 10.07
N LEU A 318 -31.30 13.73 8.84
CA LEU A 318 -30.12 14.48 8.41
C LEU A 318 -30.42 15.98 8.19
N SER A 319 -31.51 16.49 8.78
CA SER A 319 -31.88 17.90 8.63
C SER A 319 -30.74 18.84 9.07
N ASP A 320 -30.48 19.86 8.26
CA ASP A 320 -29.40 20.84 8.46
C ASP A 320 -27.97 20.26 8.57
N ALA A 321 -27.77 18.96 8.28
CA ALA A 321 -26.46 18.33 8.36
C ALA A 321 -25.51 18.83 7.25
N ASN A 322 -24.20 18.87 7.57
CA ASN A 322 -23.15 19.15 6.60
C ASN A 322 -22.65 17.85 5.96
N LEU A 323 -23.02 17.62 4.70
CA LEU A 323 -22.66 16.45 3.89
C LEU A 323 -21.61 16.79 2.81
N THR A 324 -20.81 17.84 3.02
CA THR A 324 -19.79 18.27 2.07
C THR A 324 -18.76 17.17 1.82
N LYS A 325 -18.65 16.68 0.58
CA LYS A 325 -17.74 15.58 0.17
C LYS A 325 -17.98 14.25 0.90
N THR A 326 -19.14 14.06 1.50
CA THR A 326 -19.52 12.77 2.10
C THR A 326 -19.70 11.72 1.01
N GLN A 327 -19.15 10.53 1.22
CA GLN A 327 -19.27 9.42 0.29
C GLN A 327 -20.50 8.58 0.63
N LEU A 328 -21.52 8.56 -0.23
CA LEU A 328 -22.81 7.88 0.01
C LEU A 328 -23.05 6.69 -0.92
N ARG A 329 -22.04 6.26 -1.69
CA ARG A 329 -22.18 5.15 -2.63
C ARG A 329 -22.72 3.89 -1.95
N ASP A 330 -23.75 3.30 -2.55
CA ASP A 330 -24.44 2.09 -2.07
C ASP A 330 -25.11 2.24 -0.68
N ALA A 331 -25.23 3.45 -0.12
CA ALA A 331 -25.92 3.67 1.16
C ALA A 331 -27.45 3.55 1.02
N ASN A 332 -28.13 3.01 2.03
CA ASN A 332 -29.59 3.01 2.08
C ASN A 332 -30.11 4.36 2.61
N LEU A 333 -30.72 5.16 1.72
CA LEU A 333 -31.27 6.48 2.02
C LEU A 333 -32.80 6.52 2.09
N GLU A 334 -33.46 5.35 2.17
CA GLU A 334 -34.92 5.27 2.22
C GLU A 334 -35.50 6.02 3.42
N GLY A 335 -36.40 6.97 3.18
CA GLY A 335 -37.10 7.70 4.23
C GLY A 335 -36.23 8.73 4.98
N VAL A 336 -35.01 9.02 4.51
CA VAL A 336 -34.13 9.99 5.15
C VAL A 336 -34.74 11.39 5.10
N ASN A 337 -34.72 12.11 6.23
CA ASN A 337 -35.02 13.54 6.22
C ASN A 337 -33.77 14.34 5.82
N LEU A 338 -33.80 14.98 4.65
CA LEU A 338 -32.72 15.83 4.13
C LEU A 338 -33.06 17.33 4.18
N GLU A 339 -34.07 17.74 4.95
CA GLU A 339 -34.49 19.15 5.04
C GLU A 339 -33.28 20.05 5.34
N ASN A 340 -32.99 21.00 4.45
CA ASN A 340 -31.85 21.93 4.54
C ASN A 340 -30.44 21.30 4.61
N ALA A 341 -30.31 19.97 4.50
CA ALA A 341 -29.01 19.28 4.45
C ALA A 341 -28.19 19.79 3.26
N ARG A 342 -26.88 19.99 3.46
CA ARG A 342 -26.01 20.65 2.46
C ARG A 342 -24.90 19.73 2.00
N CYS A 343 -24.74 19.57 0.69
CA CYS A 343 -23.49 19.11 0.10
C CYS A 343 -22.75 20.33 -0.47
N HIS A 344 -21.59 20.68 0.10
CA HIS A 344 -20.89 21.94 -0.14
C HIS A 344 -21.80 23.15 0.18
N ARG A 345 -22.29 23.85 -0.86
CA ARG A 345 -23.20 25.00 -0.77
C ARG A 345 -24.57 24.72 -1.36
N VAL A 346 -24.83 23.47 -1.72
CA VAL A 346 -26.03 23.03 -2.43
C VAL A 346 -26.92 22.28 -1.45
N ARG A 347 -28.19 22.69 -1.37
CA ARG A 347 -29.19 21.95 -0.58
C ARG A 347 -29.57 20.68 -1.31
N LEU A 348 -29.63 19.57 -0.60
CA LEU A 348 -30.10 18.31 -1.17
C LEU A 348 -31.63 18.38 -1.39
N PRO A 349 -32.12 18.02 -2.60
CA PRO A 349 -33.55 17.87 -2.85
C PRO A 349 -34.19 16.83 -1.93
N GLU A 350 -35.31 17.16 -1.29
CA GLU A 350 -36.05 16.22 -0.42
C GLU A 350 -36.44 14.91 -1.13
N LYS A 351 -36.61 14.95 -2.46
CA LYS A 351 -36.97 13.78 -3.27
C LYS A 351 -35.99 12.62 -3.10
N TYR A 352 -34.72 12.89 -2.80
CA TYR A 352 -33.69 11.86 -2.60
C TYR A 352 -33.92 11.03 -1.33
N GLY A 353 -34.53 11.61 -0.30
CA GLY A 353 -34.91 10.88 0.92
C GLY A 353 -36.26 10.18 0.84
N LYS A 354 -37.14 10.55 -0.10
CA LYS A 354 -38.51 10.00 -0.20
C LYS A 354 -38.59 8.62 -0.85
N VAL A 355 -37.58 8.25 -1.64
CA VAL A 355 -37.58 7.04 -2.45
C VAL A 355 -36.25 6.31 -2.25
N HIS A 356 -36.30 5.00 -2.03
CA HIS A 356 -35.11 4.17 -1.88
C HIS A 356 -34.15 4.35 -3.09
N PRO A 357 -32.82 4.47 -2.90
CA PRO A 357 -31.82 4.66 -3.97
C PRO A 357 -31.93 3.72 -5.17
N GLN A 358 -32.31 2.46 -4.94
CA GLN A 358 -32.53 1.49 -6.03
C GLN A 358 -33.62 1.89 -7.03
N ASN A 359 -34.58 2.71 -6.58
CA ASN A 359 -35.68 3.21 -7.38
C ASN A 359 -35.44 4.64 -7.91
N TRP A 360 -34.25 5.21 -7.68
CA TRP A 360 -33.91 6.50 -8.25
C TRP A 360 -33.85 6.39 -9.77
N GLN A 361 -34.54 7.32 -10.43
CA GLN A 361 -34.57 7.38 -11.88
C GLN A 361 -33.26 7.98 -12.35
N ALA A 362 -32.55 7.22 -13.16
CA ALA A 362 -31.27 7.65 -13.68
C ALA A 362 -31.40 8.91 -14.58
N ASP A 363 -32.57 9.14 -15.19
CA ASP A 363 -32.87 10.35 -15.98
C ASP A 363 -32.77 11.66 -15.17
N TRP A 364 -32.88 11.59 -13.83
CA TRP A 364 -32.65 12.75 -12.95
C TRP A 364 -31.26 13.36 -13.16
N TYR A 365 -30.28 12.56 -13.59
CA TYR A 365 -28.94 13.02 -13.92
C TYR A 365 -28.94 14.04 -15.06
N LEU A 366 -29.77 13.82 -16.09
CA LEU A 366 -29.88 14.71 -17.24
C LEU A 366 -30.67 15.97 -16.92
N GLU A 367 -31.65 15.88 -16.02
CA GLU A 367 -32.48 17.00 -15.55
C GLU A 367 -31.75 17.90 -14.55
N GLU A 368 -30.84 17.35 -13.76
CA GLU A 368 -30.10 18.08 -12.74
C GLU A 368 -29.08 19.02 -13.41
N SER A 369 -29.01 20.29 -12.99
CA SER A 369 -28.07 21.27 -13.55
C SER A 369 -26.83 21.45 -12.66
N ASN A 370 -26.94 21.08 -11.40
CA ASN A 370 -25.87 21.23 -10.43
C ASN A 370 -24.86 20.07 -10.51
N THR A 371 -23.58 20.39 -10.74
CA THR A 371 -22.51 19.40 -10.88
C THR A 371 -22.32 18.53 -9.64
N GLU A 372 -22.47 19.08 -8.43
CA GLU A 372 -22.33 18.32 -7.17
C GLU A 372 -23.50 17.34 -6.97
N LEU A 373 -24.72 17.75 -7.33
CA LEU A 373 -25.87 16.85 -7.28
C LEU A 373 -25.77 15.76 -8.35
N ARG A 374 -25.28 16.08 -9.57
CA ARG A 374 -24.97 15.06 -10.58
C ARG A 374 -23.92 14.06 -10.10
N ARG A 375 -22.87 14.54 -9.42
CA ARG A 375 -21.86 13.68 -8.79
C ARG A 375 -22.48 12.74 -7.76
N LEU A 376 -23.33 13.26 -6.87
CA LEU A 376 -24.06 12.43 -5.91
C LEU A 376 -24.93 11.38 -6.62
N LEU A 377 -25.64 11.76 -7.69
CA LEU A 377 -26.43 10.81 -8.48
C LEU A 377 -25.53 9.72 -9.09
N THR A 378 -24.35 10.06 -9.64
CA THR A 378 -23.38 9.06 -10.12
C THR A 378 -22.89 8.12 -9.03
N GLU A 379 -22.72 8.62 -7.80
CA GLU A 379 -22.27 7.80 -6.68
C GLU A 379 -23.37 6.88 -6.13
N VAL A 380 -24.64 7.29 -6.14
CA VAL A 380 -25.71 6.58 -5.40
C VAL A 380 -26.61 5.72 -6.30
N ILE A 381 -26.84 6.13 -7.56
CA ILE A 381 -27.73 5.40 -8.47
C ILE A 381 -27.08 4.07 -8.86
N PRO A 382 -27.79 2.92 -8.73
CA PRO A 382 -27.26 1.63 -9.11
C PRO A 382 -26.76 1.60 -10.55
N THR A 383 -25.60 0.98 -10.75
CA THR A 383 -24.92 0.86 -12.05
C THR A 383 -25.83 0.30 -13.16
N GLN A 384 -26.76 -0.61 -12.81
CA GLN A 384 -27.72 -1.18 -13.77
C GLN A 384 -28.69 -0.15 -14.39
N ASN A 385 -29.01 0.93 -13.68
CA ASN A 385 -30.00 1.91 -14.12
C ASN A 385 -29.45 2.90 -15.17
N TRP A 386 -28.12 2.96 -15.31
CA TRP A 386 -27.46 3.87 -16.25
C TRP A 386 -27.60 3.43 -17.71
N GLN A 387 -27.92 4.37 -18.59
CA GLN A 387 -27.99 4.15 -20.04
C GLN A 387 -26.72 4.65 -20.74
N ALA A 388 -26.22 3.87 -21.69
CA ALA A 388 -24.94 4.11 -22.35
C ALA A 388 -24.86 5.44 -23.10
N ASP A 389 -25.92 5.80 -23.81
CA ASP A 389 -25.99 6.98 -24.65
C ASP A 389 -25.83 8.30 -23.87
N TRP A 390 -25.98 8.28 -22.54
CA TRP A 390 -25.82 9.47 -21.71
C TRP A 390 -24.37 9.93 -21.60
N TYR A 391 -23.41 9.02 -21.78
CA TYR A 391 -22.00 9.38 -21.91
C TYR A 391 -21.80 10.47 -22.97
N LEU A 392 -22.53 10.37 -24.09
CA LEU A 392 -22.47 11.34 -25.19
C LEU A 392 -23.19 12.66 -24.89
N LYS A 393 -24.07 12.68 -23.88
CA LYS A 393 -24.84 13.86 -23.48
C LYS A 393 -24.14 14.67 -22.39
N GLU A 394 -23.20 14.07 -21.64
CA GLU A 394 -22.47 14.78 -20.59
C GLU A 394 -21.33 15.60 -21.18
N SER A 395 -21.31 16.91 -20.91
CA SER A 395 -20.27 17.81 -21.40
C SER A 395 -19.10 17.93 -20.42
N ASN A 396 -19.33 17.75 -19.12
CA ASN A 396 -18.33 17.84 -18.07
C ASN A 396 -17.38 16.63 -18.06
N THR A 397 -16.07 16.90 -18.11
CA THR A 397 -15.02 15.88 -18.18
C THR A 397 -14.94 15.00 -16.93
N GLU A 398 -15.02 15.59 -15.74
CA GLU A 398 -14.99 14.86 -14.46
C GLU A 398 -16.21 13.95 -14.34
N LEU A 399 -17.40 14.46 -14.66
CA LEU A 399 -18.61 13.66 -14.63
C LEU A 399 -18.59 12.55 -15.69
N ARG A 400 -18.04 12.79 -16.89
CA ARG A 400 -17.81 11.72 -17.88
C ARG A 400 -16.89 10.64 -17.33
N ARG A 401 -15.82 11.02 -16.63
CA ARG A 401 -14.90 10.05 -16.02
C ARG A 401 -15.61 9.21 -14.94
N LEU A 402 -16.33 9.85 -14.02
CA LEU A 402 -17.13 9.17 -13.00
C LEU A 402 -18.22 8.28 -13.61
N PHE A 403 -18.86 8.75 -14.67
CA PHE A 403 -19.85 7.98 -15.42
C PHE A 403 -19.23 6.70 -16.00
N LEU A 404 -18.03 6.80 -16.58
CA LEU A 404 -17.29 5.63 -17.03
C LEU A 404 -17.00 4.68 -15.89
N GLU A 405 -16.83 5.16 -14.65
CA GLU A 405 -16.60 4.30 -13.50
C GLU A 405 -17.81 3.41 -13.16
N VAL A 406 -19.02 3.96 -13.31
CA VAL A 406 -20.27 3.32 -12.87
C VAL A 406 -21.01 2.57 -13.97
N ILE A 407 -20.80 2.89 -15.25
CA ILE A 407 -21.48 2.18 -16.32
C ILE A 407 -20.89 0.77 -16.54
N PRO A 408 -21.73 -0.29 -16.63
CA PRO A 408 -21.28 -1.63 -16.99
C PRO A 408 -20.51 -1.63 -18.32
N THR A 409 -19.37 -2.33 -18.35
CA THR A 409 -18.48 -2.38 -19.53
C THR A 409 -19.19 -2.91 -20.79
N GLU A 410 -20.14 -3.82 -20.61
CA GLU A 410 -21.01 -4.37 -21.68
C GLU A 410 -21.83 -3.28 -22.40
N LYS A 411 -22.27 -2.25 -21.65
CA LYS A 411 -23.03 -1.14 -22.20
C LYS A 411 -22.14 -0.13 -22.93
N MET A 412 -20.84 -0.11 -22.65
CA MET A 412 -19.89 0.81 -23.29
C MET A 412 -19.68 0.46 -24.77
N GLN A 413 -19.66 1.50 -25.60
CA GLN A 413 -19.50 1.38 -27.05
C GLN A 413 -18.09 1.81 -27.46
N PRO A 414 -17.29 0.94 -28.13
CA PRO A 414 -15.96 1.31 -28.65
C PRO A 414 -15.97 2.56 -29.53
N GLN A 415 -17.07 2.85 -30.22
CA GLN A 415 -17.23 4.01 -31.09
C GLN A 415 -17.11 5.34 -30.33
N TRP A 416 -17.31 5.37 -29.00
CA TRP A 416 -17.07 6.56 -28.19
C TRP A 416 -15.62 7.01 -28.21
N LEU A 417 -14.68 6.09 -28.45
CA LEU A 417 -13.26 6.42 -28.60
C LEU A 417 -13.00 7.36 -29.79
N LEU A 418 -13.85 7.29 -30.81
CA LEU A 418 -13.70 8.04 -32.06
C LEU A 418 -14.08 9.52 -31.88
N SER A 419 -15.01 9.81 -30.98
CA SER A 419 -15.48 11.16 -30.70
C SER A 419 -14.87 11.79 -29.44
N GLU A 420 -14.28 10.99 -28.54
CA GLU A 420 -13.71 11.50 -27.30
C GLU A 420 -12.38 12.26 -27.55
N ARG A 421 -12.34 13.51 -27.11
CA ARG A 421 -11.21 14.43 -27.32
C ARG A 421 -10.31 14.52 -26.09
N ASN A 422 -10.83 14.25 -24.90
CA ASN A 422 -10.04 14.29 -23.68
C ASN A 422 -9.12 13.05 -23.58
N SER A 423 -7.83 13.26 -23.33
CA SER A 423 -6.83 12.19 -23.25
C SER A 423 -7.05 11.23 -22.08
N GLU A 424 -7.44 11.75 -20.91
CA GLU A 424 -7.67 10.95 -19.70
C GLU A 424 -8.93 10.09 -19.82
N VAL A 425 -10.02 10.68 -20.32
CA VAL A 425 -11.28 9.95 -20.54
C VAL A 425 -11.08 8.87 -21.61
N ARG A 426 -10.33 9.15 -22.68
CA ARG A 426 -9.93 8.14 -23.68
C ARG A 426 -9.15 6.99 -23.07
N ARG A 427 -8.18 7.28 -22.19
CA ARG A 427 -7.40 6.24 -21.50
C ARG A 427 -8.31 5.33 -20.68
N SER A 428 -9.25 5.91 -19.93
CA SER A 428 -10.26 5.16 -19.16
C SER A 428 -11.14 4.28 -20.05
N LEU A 429 -11.65 4.82 -21.18
CA LEU A 429 -12.43 4.06 -22.16
C LEU A 429 -11.65 2.85 -22.69
N ILE A 430 -10.41 3.06 -23.12
CA ILE A 430 -9.55 2.01 -23.67
C ILE A 430 -9.35 0.89 -22.65
N GLN A 431 -9.07 1.26 -21.40
CA GLN A 431 -8.84 0.32 -20.31
C GLN A 431 -10.10 -0.48 -19.97
N ARG A 432 -11.26 0.18 -19.89
CA ARG A 432 -12.52 -0.45 -19.44
C ARG A 432 -13.23 -1.27 -20.50
N ILE A 433 -13.28 -0.81 -21.74
CA ILE A 433 -13.89 -1.55 -22.85
C ILE A 433 -13.06 -2.80 -23.17
N GLY A 434 -11.74 -2.68 -23.01
CA GLY A 434 -10.80 -3.75 -23.25
C GLY A 434 -10.39 -3.86 -24.72
N TYR A 435 -9.13 -4.25 -24.91
CA TYR A 435 -8.47 -4.36 -26.21
C TYR A 435 -9.26 -5.18 -27.22
N THR A 436 -9.68 -6.38 -26.84
CA THR A 436 -10.28 -7.35 -27.78
C THR A 436 -11.57 -6.82 -28.40
N ARG A 437 -12.41 -6.15 -27.61
CA ARG A 437 -13.65 -5.55 -28.09
C ARG A 437 -13.38 -4.35 -29.00
N ILE A 438 -12.43 -3.49 -28.63
CA ILE A 438 -12.02 -2.36 -29.46
C ILE A 438 -11.52 -2.83 -30.82
N ALA A 439 -10.64 -3.83 -30.85
CA ALA A 439 -10.07 -4.34 -32.09
C ALA A 439 -11.14 -4.96 -33.00
N ASN A 440 -12.03 -5.78 -32.44
CA ASN A 440 -13.08 -6.46 -33.20
C ASN A 440 -14.14 -5.48 -33.71
N GLU A 441 -14.64 -4.59 -32.85
CA GLU A 441 -15.79 -3.72 -33.17
C GLU A 441 -15.38 -2.46 -33.96
N LEU A 442 -14.15 -1.96 -33.80
CA LEU A 442 -13.62 -0.82 -34.59
C LEU A 442 -12.77 -1.25 -35.78
N GLN A 443 -12.71 -2.56 -36.07
CA GLN A 443 -11.93 -3.11 -37.19
C GLN A 443 -10.48 -2.62 -37.18
N ALA A 444 -9.84 -2.66 -36.01
CA ALA A 444 -8.46 -2.22 -35.88
C ALA A 444 -7.54 -3.11 -36.72
N VAL A 445 -6.69 -2.48 -37.53
CA VAL A 445 -5.71 -3.15 -38.39
C VAL A 445 -4.39 -3.23 -37.62
N GLU A 446 -3.79 -4.41 -37.58
CA GLU A 446 -2.42 -4.56 -37.08
C GLU A 446 -1.44 -3.97 -38.10
N LEU A 447 -0.67 -2.96 -37.67
CA LEU A 447 0.37 -2.36 -38.50
C LEU A 447 1.68 -3.12 -38.38
N ASP A 448 2.03 -3.52 -37.15
CA ASP A 448 3.30 -4.16 -36.84
C ASP A 448 3.22 -4.83 -35.46
N SER A 449 4.01 -5.88 -35.27
CA SER A 449 4.19 -6.54 -33.97
C SER A 449 5.67 -6.79 -33.69
N TRP A 450 6.07 -6.57 -32.45
CA TRP A 450 7.44 -6.73 -31.98
C TRP A 450 7.41 -7.26 -30.54
N GLN A 451 7.90 -8.49 -30.34
CA GLN A 451 7.83 -9.20 -29.07
C GLN A 451 6.40 -9.23 -28.49
N GLU A 452 6.20 -8.83 -27.23
CA GLU A 452 4.88 -8.70 -26.60
C GLU A 452 4.07 -7.48 -27.05
N TYR A 453 4.63 -6.62 -27.90
CA TYR A 453 4.03 -5.38 -28.36
C TYR A 453 3.35 -5.53 -29.73
N THR A 454 2.16 -4.97 -29.86
CA THR A 454 1.41 -4.91 -31.11
C THR A 454 0.92 -3.50 -31.35
N LEU A 455 1.28 -2.90 -32.49
CA LEU A 455 0.78 -1.60 -32.91
C LEU A 455 -0.44 -1.80 -33.81
N LEU A 456 -1.56 -1.22 -33.38
CA LEU A 456 -2.79 -1.22 -34.14
C LEU A 456 -3.12 0.18 -34.65
N LYS A 457 -3.79 0.23 -35.80
CA LYS A 457 -4.41 1.42 -36.38
C LYS A 457 -5.91 1.22 -36.51
N ILE A 458 -6.68 2.16 -35.97
CA ILE A 458 -8.11 2.25 -36.17
C ILE A 458 -8.36 3.35 -37.19
N GLU A 459 -8.84 2.96 -38.37
CA GLU A 459 -9.27 3.87 -39.43
C GLU A 459 -10.75 4.22 -39.26
N ALA A 460 -11.03 5.26 -38.47
CA ALA A 460 -12.39 5.77 -38.34
C ALA A 460 -12.67 6.88 -39.37
N LYS A 461 -13.77 6.75 -40.12
CA LYS A 461 -14.32 7.82 -40.98
C LYS A 461 -15.06 8.86 -40.14
N VAL A 462 -14.36 9.54 -39.25
CA VAL A 462 -14.84 10.72 -38.52
C VAL A 462 -13.73 11.77 -38.65
N ASP A 463 -14.02 13.08 -38.63
CA ASP A 463 -13.08 14.21 -38.87
C ASP A 463 -11.90 14.33 -37.85
N VAL A 464 -11.29 13.22 -37.46
CA VAL A 464 -10.27 13.07 -36.42
C VAL A 464 -9.15 12.17 -36.95
N GLU A 465 -7.90 12.49 -36.62
CA GLU A 465 -6.72 11.70 -37.01
C GLU A 465 -6.82 10.21 -36.63
N PRO A 466 -6.23 9.29 -37.42
CA PRO A 466 -6.31 7.84 -37.17
C PRO A 466 -5.77 7.48 -35.79
N ILE A 467 -6.46 6.58 -35.09
CA ILE A 467 -6.11 6.23 -33.71
C ILE A 467 -5.11 5.07 -33.74
N HIS A 468 -3.89 5.31 -33.24
CA HIS A 468 -2.88 4.25 -33.07
C HIS A 468 -2.86 3.78 -31.62
N ILE A 469 -2.94 2.46 -31.40
CA ILE A 469 -2.95 1.84 -30.08
C ILE A 469 -1.78 0.87 -30.00
N LEU A 470 -0.89 1.08 -29.04
CA LEU A 470 0.11 0.11 -28.62
C LEU A 470 -0.51 -0.82 -27.58
N LYS A 471 -0.55 -2.10 -27.90
CA LYS A 471 -0.86 -3.18 -26.97
C LYS A 471 0.44 -3.80 -26.48
N MET A 472 0.52 -4.10 -25.18
CA MET A 472 1.53 -4.98 -24.58
C MET A 472 0.82 -6.17 -23.93
N THR A 473 1.26 -7.39 -24.22
CA THR A 473 0.79 -8.59 -23.51
C THR A 473 1.84 -9.02 -22.49
N CYS A 474 1.60 -8.78 -21.20
CA CYS A 474 2.57 -9.16 -20.17
C CYS A 474 2.85 -10.68 -20.22
N PRO A 475 4.10 -11.13 -20.44
CA PRO A 475 4.39 -12.55 -20.62
C PRO A 475 4.06 -13.41 -19.40
N SER A 476 4.23 -12.87 -18.19
CA SER A 476 4.05 -13.59 -16.93
C SER A 476 2.59 -13.70 -16.50
N THR A 477 1.80 -12.63 -16.66
CA THR A 477 0.41 -12.57 -16.19
C THR A 477 -0.61 -12.78 -17.32
N ARG A 478 -0.17 -12.70 -18.58
CA ARG A 478 -1.03 -12.58 -19.78
C ARG A 478 -1.96 -11.36 -19.77
N SER A 479 -1.77 -10.43 -18.83
CA SER A 479 -2.52 -9.18 -18.76
C SER A 479 -2.20 -8.30 -19.96
N ILE A 480 -3.26 -7.78 -20.59
CA ILE A 480 -3.15 -6.89 -21.73
C ILE A 480 -3.15 -5.44 -21.23
N HIS A 481 -2.10 -4.70 -21.56
CA HIS A 481 -2.00 -3.27 -21.35
C HIS A 481 -2.12 -2.56 -22.68
N THR A 482 -2.83 -1.43 -22.71
CA THR A 482 -3.09 -0.68 -23.93
C THR A 482 -2.86 0.81 -23.70
N LEU A 483 -2.17 1.43 -24.64
CA LEU A 483 -1.91 2.86 -24.65
C LEU A 483 -2.10 3.42 -26.06
N ARG A 484 -2.63 4.64 -26.17
CA ARG A 484 -2.63 5.37 -27.44
C ARG A 484 -1.24 5.95 -27.70
N VAL A 485 -0.78 5.86 -28.94
CA VAL A 485 0.50 6.44 -29.40
C VAL A 485 0.26 7.41 -30.57
N PRO A 486 1.23 8.29 -30.89
CA PRO A 486 1.10 9.23 -31.99
C PRO A 486 0.76 8.57 -33.33
N PRO A 487 -0.07 9.21 -34.17
CA PRO A 487 -0.59 8.60 -35.40
C PRO A 487 0.43 8.47 -36.53
N ASN A 488 1.59 9.10 -36.38
CA ASN A 488 2.69 9.02 -37.34
C ASN A 488 3.57 7.77 -37.13
N LEU A 489 3.48 7.08 -35.99
CA LEU A 489 4.28 5.89 -35.72
C LEU A 489 3.80 4.70 -36.55
N GLN A 490 4.75 4.00 -37.19
CA GLN A 490 4.44 2.91 -38.12
C GLN A 490 4.80 1.53 -37.56
N THR A 491 5.68 1.44 -36.57
CA THR A 491 6.15 0.16 -36.00
C THR A 491 5.91 0.05 -34.50
N ALA A 492 5.71 -1.17 -34.00
CA ALA A 492 5.55 -1.45 -32.58
C ALA A 492 6.79 -1.01 -31.80
N ARG A 493 8.00 -1.21 -32.34
CA ARG A 493 9.26 -0.74 -31.75
C ARG A 493 9.31 0.80 -31.61
N GLN A 494 8.90 1.56 -32.64
CA GLN A 494 8.81 3.02 -32.54
C GLN A 494 7.80 3.47 -31.47
N ALA A 495 6.67 2.77 -31.39
CA ALA A 495 5.64 3.05 -30.41
C ALA A 495 6.13 2.82 -28.98
N ILE A 496 6.78 1.69 -28.69
CA ILE A 496 7.29 1.43 -27.33
C ILE A 496 8.48 2.32 -26.96
N ARG A 497 9.31 2.73 -27.93
CA ARG A 497 10.34 3.76 -27.72
C ARG A 497 9.72 5.08 -27.30
N TRP A 498 8.69 5.52 -28.01
CA TRP A 498 7.98 6.76 -27.68
C TRP A 498 7.36 6.72 -26.28
N VAL A 499 6.78 5.57 -25.89
CA VAL A 499 6.25 5.39 -24.53
C VAL A 499 7.32 5.49 -23.45
N ASN A 500 8.54 5.03 -23.75
CA ASN A 500 9.67 5.02 -22.82
C ASN A 500 10.66 6.16 -23.09
N TRP A 501 10.18 7.32 -23.52
CA TRP A 501 11.01 8.53 -23.65
C TRP A 501 12.22 8.35 -24.58
N ASP A 502 12.00 7.71 -25.73
CA ASP A 502 12.97 7.40 -26.80
C ASP A 502 14.04 6.34 -26.47
N ILE A 503 14.00 5.75 -25.27
CA ILE A 503 14.85 4.62 -24.87
C ILE A 503 14.49 3.39 -25.71
N ASP A 504 15.50 2.72 -26.28
CA ASP A 504 15.28 1.54 -27.10
C ASP A 504 14.89 0.32 -26.25
N PRO A 505 13.88 -0.45 -26.64
CA PRO A 505 13.44 -1.62 -25.88
C PRO A 505 14.50 -2.69 -25.63
N GLU A 506 15.53 -2.78 -26.48
CA GLU A 506 16.64 -3.72 -26.26
C GLU A 506 17.54 -3.26 -25.10
N GLU A 507 17.48 -1.97 -24.74
CA GLU A 507 18.15 -1.37 -23.59
C GLU A 507 17.33 -1.54 -22.29
N PHE A 508 16.14 -2.15 -22.34
CA PHE A 508 15.36 -2.50 -21.13
C PHE A 508 16.04 -3.57 -20.26
N SER A 509 17.17 -4.11 -20.71
CA SER A 509 17.96 -5.13 -20.02
C SER A 509 18.80 -4.60 -18.84
N VAL A 510 18.29 -3.64 -18.06
CA VAL A 510 18.73 -3.38 -16.67
C VAL A 510 17.59 -2.66 -15.95
N GLN A 511 16.63 -3.41 -15.38
CA GLN A 511 15.69 -3.04 -14.30
C GLN A 511 14.36 -3.81 -14.46
N THR A 512 14.34 -5.08 -14.03
CA THR A 512 13.12 -5.74 -13.57
C THR A 512 13.42 -6.59 -12.35
#